data_AF-A0A935STM9-F1
#
_entry.id   AF-A0A935STM9-F1
#
_cell.length_a   1.000
_cell.length_b   1.000
_cell.length_c   1.000
_cell.angle_alpha   90.00
_cell.angle_beta   90.00
_cell.angle_gamma   90.00
#
_symmetry.space_group_name_H-M   'P 1'
#
loop_
_entity.id
_entity.type
_entity.pdbx_description
1 polymer ?
#
loop_
_entity_poly.entity_id
_entity_poly.type
_entity_poly.pdbx_seq_one_letter_code
_entity_poly.pdbx_strand_id
1 'polypeptide(L)'
;MENKNDILNELKTISPLLAGIEKINVFSIPEEYFKKLDTYIIEIAKENNFLQHINKQPVNEIPLGYFTNLSENILNKIKNQQTQNALEEIKTLSPTLYQLQPINVFKLPGTYFTNLSNEILQKINVQPDTKVVTFRKYNGFLKYAIAAIFAGAMALGIFKFTQPSAVGNTSLPQYVLDAQKIKNIDEELAKISETDIIKYLQDNGEDVDAALVSITIDEKNLPAEEDYLTDEKALDNYLDNLYDNNSTTN
;
A
#
# COMPACT_ATOMS: atom_id res chain seq x y z
N MET A 1 -16.17 20.35 -21.04
CA MET A 1 -17.25 19.80 -21.88
C MET A 1 -16.96 18.37 -22.33
N GLU A 2 -15.69 17.95 -22.45
CA GLU A 2 -15.27 16.60 -22.86
C GLU A 2 -15.85 15.47 -22.01
N ASN A 3 -15.76 15.57 -20.69
CA ASN A 3 -16.25 14.55 -19.75
C ASN A 3 -17.76 14.19 -19.92
N LYS A 4 -18.59 15.12 -20.42
CA LYS A 4 -20.00 14.85 -20.71
C LYS A 4 -20.17 13.87 -21.87
N ASN A 5 -19.30 13.95 -22.88
CA ASN A 5 -19.37 13.11 -24.07
C ASN A 5 -18.85 11.70 -23.78
N ASP A 6 -17.82 11.58 -22.93
CA ASP A 6 -17.28 10.29 -22.51
C ASP A 6 -18.31 9.50 -21.70
N ILE A 7 -18.95 10.13 -20.71
CA ILE A 7 -20.04 9.51 -19.94
C ILE A 7 -21.21 9.09 -20.84
N LEU A 8 -21.57 9.87 -21.87
CA LEU A 8 -22.63 9.49 -22.82
C LEU A 8 -22.25 8.29 -23.69
N ASN A 9 -20.99 8.21 -24.10
CA ASN A 9 -20.48 7.08 -24.89
C ASN A 9 -20.43 5.80 -24.04
N GLU A 10 -19.95 5.89 -22.79
CA GLU A 10 -19.95 4.78 -21.83
C GLU A 10 -21.39 4.32 -21.49
N LEU A 11 -22.31 5.25 -21.26
CA LEU A 11 -23.71 4.88 -21.03
C LEU A 11 -24.35 4.23 -22.25
N LYS A 12 -23.99 4.65 -23.47
CA LYS A 12 -24.51 4.04 -24.71
C LYS A 12 -24.02 2.59 -24.89
N THR A 13 -22.80 2.27 -24.44
CA THR A 13 -22.29 0.88 -24.48
C THR A 13 -22.96 0.00 -23.42
N ILE A 14 -23.27 0.55 -22.23
CA ILE A 14 -23.89 -0.21 -21.13
C ILE A 14 -25.41 -0.36 -21.32
N SER A 15 -26.10 0.74 -21.65
CA SER A 15 -27.56 0.77 -21.83
C SER A 15 -27.99 1.86 -22.82
N PRO A 16 -28.31 1.51 -24.08
CA PRO A 16 -28.76 2.48 -25.07
C PRO A 16 -30.10 3.12 -24.71
N LEU A 17 -30.94 2.42 -23.92
CA LEU A 17 -32.19 2.96 -23.40
C LEU A 17 -31.91 4.11 -22.42
N LEU A 18 -31.00 3.90 -21.47
CA LEU A 18 -30.67 4.90 -20.45
C LEU A 18 -29.93 6.09 -21.05
N ALA A 19 -29.07 5.85 -22.03
CA ALA A 19 -28.38 6.90 -22.78
C ALA A 19 -29.34 7.79 -23.61
N GLY A 20 -30.53 7.27 -23.96
CA GLY A 20 -31.57 8.01 -24.65
C GLY A 20 -32.45 8.89 -23.75
N ILE A 21 -32.32 8.77 -22.41
CA ILE A 21 -33.07 9.60 -21.48
C ILE A 21 -32.41 10.98 -21.39
N GLU A 22 -33.16 12.03 -21.65
CA GLU A 22 -32.67 13.40 -21.50
C GLU A 22 -32.32 13.68 -20.03
N LYS A 23 -31.15 14.28 -19.80
CA LYS A 23 -30.73 14.74 -18.47
C LYS A 23 -31.52 15.99 -18.09
N ILE A 24 -32.77 15.78 -17.68
CA ILE A 24 -33.65 16.83 -17.14
C ILE A 24 -33.62 16.81 -15.61
N ASN A 25 -33.62 17.99 -14.99
CA ASN A 25 -33.84 18.08 -13.56
C ASN A 25 -35.32 17.87 -13.27
N VAL A 26 -35.68 16.77 -12.61
CA VAL A 26 -37.06 16.45 -12.22
C VAL A 26 -37.51 17.15 -10.93
N PHE A 27 -36.58 17.79 -10.22
CA PHE A 27 -36.88 18.53 -9.01
C PHE A 27 -37.16 19.99 -9.37
N SER A 28 -38.41 20.40 -9.19
CA SER A 28 -38.83 21.79 -9.29
C SER A 28 -39.45 22.22 -7.98
N ILE A 29 -39.07 23.40 -7.50
CA ILE A 29 -39.69 24.03 -6.34
C ILE A 29 -40.84 24.92 -6.80
N PRO A 30 -41.98 24.95 -6.08
CA PRO A 30 -43.04 25.90 -6.34
C PRO A 30 -42.54 27.34 -6.25
N GLU A 31 -43.18 28.23 -7.01
CA GLU A 31 -42.95 29.66 -6.84
C GLU A 31 -43.21 30.05 -5.38
N GLU A 32 -42.33 30.87 -4.81
CA GLU A 32 -42.40 31.31 -3.41
C GLU A 32 -42.13 30.25 -2.32
N TYR A 33 -41.66 29.05 -2.67
CA TYR A 33 -41.30 28.01 -1.68
C TYR A 33 -40.43 28.57 -0.54
N PHE A 34 -39.34 29.25 -0.89
CA PHE A 34 -38.43 29.85 0.08
C PHE A 34 -38.98 31.12 0.74
N LYS A 35 -39.88 31.86 0.08
CA LYS A 35 -40.50 33.07 0.65
C LYS A 35 -41.50 32.75 1.77
N LYS A 36 -42.08 31.55 1.75
CA LYS A 36 -43.07 31.08 2.76
C LYS A 36 -42.47 30.11 3.77
N LEU A 37 -41.23 29.69 3.56
CA LEU A 37 -40.55 28.68 4.39
C LEU A 37 -40.45 29.12 5.86
N ASP A 38 -40.09 30.37 6.10
CA ASP A 38 -40.03 30.97 7.43
C ASP A 38 -41.38 30.90 8.16
N THR A 39 -42.45 31.26 7.44
CA THR A 39 -43.82 31.26 7.93
C THR A 39 -44.25 29.84 8.29
N TYR A 40 -43.98 28.86 7.43
CA TYR A 40 -44.29 27.45 7.68
C TYR A 40 -43.51 26.90 8.88
N ILE A 41 -42.22 27.20 9.00
CA ILE A 41 -41.40 26.74 10.14
C ILE A 41 -41.95 27.33 11.45
N ILE A 42 -42.32 28.61 11.46
CA ILE A 42 -42.89 29.27 12.64
C ILE A 42 -44.25 28.67 13.01
N GLU A 43 -45.09 28.39 12.02
CA GLU A 43 -46.41 27.77 12.22
C GLU A 43 -46.28 26.36 12.80
N ILE A 44 -45.42 25.52 12.21
CA ILE A 44 -45.11 24.17 12.70
C ILE A 44 -44.51 24.23 14.11
N ALA A 45 -43.59 25.17 14.39
CA ALA A 45 -42.97 25.30 15.70
C ALA A 45 -43.97 25.74 16.80
N LYS A 46 -44.98 26.54 16.44
CA LYS A 46 -46.07 26.93 17.33
C LYS A 46 -47.04 25.78 17.58
N GLU A 47 -47.44 25.07 16.52
CA GLU A 47 -48.36 23.93 16.60
C GLU A 47 -47.78 22.78 17.44
N ASN A 48 -46.48 22.52 17.31
CA ASN A 48 -45.79 21.49 18.08
C ASN A 48 -45.41 21.91 19.50
N ASN A 49 -45.85 23.08 19.98
CA ASN A 49 -45.49 23.64 21.29
C ASN A 49 -43.97 23.69 21.56
N PHE A 50 -43.14 23.61 20.52
CA PHE A 50 -41.68 23.65 20.63
C PHE A 50 -41.23 24.96 21.30
N LEU A 51 -41.92 26.06 20.99
CA LEU A 51 -41.64 27.39 21.53
C LEU A 51 -42.16 27.62 22.96
N GLN A 52 -43.00 26.74 23.51
CA GLN A 52 -43.51 26.91 24.89
C GLN A 52 -42.45 26.59 25.96
N HIS A 53 -41.47 25.75 25.60
CA HIS A 53 -40.35 25.39 26.47
C HIS A 53 -39.14 26.31 26.30
N ILE A 54 -39.13 27.15 25.25
CA ILE A 54 -38.12 28.19 25.08
C ILE A 54 -38.58 29.39 25.89
N ASN A 55 -38.26 29.32 27.19
CA ASN A 55 -38.39 30.43 28.12
C ASN A 55 -37.85 31.71 27.42
N LYS A 56 -38.64 32.79 27.36
CA LYS A 56 -38.24 34.12 26.86
C LYS A 56 -37.20 34.76 27.79
N GLN A 57 -36.16 34.03 28.14
CA GLN A 57 -34.93 34.59 28.66
C GLN A 57 -34.28 35.32 27.48
N PRO A 58 -33.76 36.55 27.66
CA PRO A 58 -32.96 37.19 26.62
C PRO A 58 -31.73 36.31 26.36
N VAL A 59 -31.75 35.51 25.30
CA VAL A 59 -30.65 34.59 24.90
C VAL A 59 -29.45 35.36 24.33
N ASN A 60 -29.43 36.69 24.45
CA ASN A 60 -28.45 37.56 23.79
C ASN A 60 -27.50 38.28 24.76
N GLU A 61 -27.58 38.03 26.07
CA GLU A 61 -26.63 38.63 27.01
C GLU A 61 -25.60 37.59 27.44
N ILE A 62 -24.37 37.80 26.95
CA ILE A 62 -23.20 37.06 27.42
C ILE A 62 -23.00 37.31 28.92
N PRO A 63 -22.64 36.29 29.70
CA PRO A 63 -22.35 36.47 31.12
C PRO A 63 -21.25 37.51 31.34
N LEU A 64 -21.43 38.35 32.37
CA LEU A 64 -20.43 39.35 32.75
C LEU A 64 -19.08 38.66 33.00
N GLY A 65 -18.05 39.12 32.29
CA GLY A 65 -16.70 38.55 32.40
C GLY A 65 -16.45 37.26 31.60
N TYR A 66 -17.34 36.87 30.69
CA TYR A 66 -17.13 35.71 29.81
C TYR A 66 -15.79 35.78 29.08
N PHE A 67 -15.54 36.86 28.34
CA PHE A 67 -14.31 37.01 27.55
C PHE A 67 -13.07 37.33 28.39
N THR A 68 -13.24 38.02 29.53
CA THR A 68 -12.11 38.35 30.42
C THR A 68 -11.54 37.10 31.08
N ASN A 69 -12.42 36.15 31.45
CA ASN A 69 -12.02 34.95 32.18
C ASN A 69 -11.88 33.73 31.25
N LEU A 70 -12.19 33.86 29.95
CA LEU A 70 -12.15 32.75 29.00
C LEU A 70 -10.77 32.11 28.92
N SER A 71 -9.72 32.92 28.71
CA SER A 71 -8.35 32.42 28.57
C SER A 71 -7.88 31.70 29.82
N GLU A 72 -8.14 32.27 31.00
CA GLU A 72 -7.79 31.65 32.29
C GLU A 72 -8.57 30.35 32.54
N ASN A 73 -9.87 30.34 32.24
CA ASN A 73 -10.70 29.15 32.35
C ASN A 73 -10.27 28.02 31.41
N ILE A 74 -9.90 28.34 30.17
CA ILE A 74 -9.37 27.35 29.21
C ILE A 74 -8.03 26.80 29.71
N LEU A 75 -7.11 27.67 30.12
CA LEU A 75 -5.79 27.26 30.59
C LEU A 75 -5.88 26.38 31.85
N ASN A 76 -6.77 26.73 32.78
CA ASN A 76 -7.03 25.93 33.98
C ASN A 76 -7.65 24.57 33.65
N LYS A 77 -8.55 24.50 32.66
CA LYS A 77 -9.11 23.22 32.17
C LYS A 77 -8.02 22.34 31.54
N ILE A 78 -7.17 22.89 30.69
CA ILE A 78 -6.07 22.14 30.05
C ILE A 78 -5.09 21.60 31.10
N LYS A 79 -4.68 22.43 32.07
CA LYS A 79 -3.80 22.00 33.18
C LYS A 79 -4.41 20.90 34.03
N ASN A 80 -5.72 20.99 34.31
CA ASN A 80 -6.42 19.95 35.06
C ASN A 80 -6.56 18.65 34.25
N GLN A 81 -6.70 18.72 32.92
CA GLN A 81 -6.76 17.56 32.04
C GLN A 81 -5.40 16.84 31.89
N GLN A 82 -4.28 17.56 31.90
CA GLN A 82 -2.94 16.97 31.81
C GLN A 82 -2.59 16.01 32.97
N THR A 83 -3.35 16.03 34.06
CA THR A 83 -3.08 15.21 35.25
C THR A 83 -3.83 13.86 35.23
N GLN A 84 -4.77 13.66 34.30
CA GLN A 84 -5.60 12.45 34.24
C GLN A 84 -5.11 11.49 33.15
N ASN A 85 -5.09 10.19 33.46
CA ASN A 85 -4.72 9.15 32.52
C ASN A 85 -5.73 9.13 31.35
N ALA A 86 -5.27 9.03 30.10
CA ALA A 86 -6.13 9.08 28.91
C ALA A 86 -7.29 8.06 28.96
N LEU A 87 -7.10 6.91 29.63
CA LEU A 87 -8.16 5.92 29.83
C LEU A 87 -9.27 6.39 30.80
N GLU A 88 -8.92 7.16 31.83
CA GLU A 88 -9.87 7.73 32.77
C GLU A 88 -10.61 8.93 32.16
N GLU A 89 -9.93 9.68 31.28
CA GLU A 89 -10.54 10.75 30.47
C GLU A 89 -11.60 10.18 29.53
N ILE A 90 -11.29 9.14 28.74
CA ILE A 90 -12.26 8.53 27.83
C ILE A 90 -13.45 7.95 28.61
N LYS A 91 -13.21 7.36 29.79
CA LYS A 91 -14.27 6.85 30.69
C LYS A 91 -15.23 7.94 31.16
N THR A 92 -14.72 9.14 31.42
CA THR A 92 -15.53 10.28 31.92
C THR A 92 -16.21 11.04 30.79
N LEU A 93 -15.53 11.28 29.67
CA LEU A 93 -16.06 12.04 28.52
C LEU A 93 -17.05 11.22 27.69
N SER A 94 -16.80 9.93 27.50
CA SER A 94 -17.66 9.08 26.69
C SER A 94 -17.65 7.64 27.22
N PRO A 95 -18.55 7.31 28.17
CA PRO A 95 -18.64 5.96 28.72
C PRO A 95 -18.91 4.90 27.64
N THR A 96 -19.58 5.28 26.54
CA THR A 96 -19.77 4.45 25.35
C THR A 96 -18.48 4.21 24.58
N LEU A 97 -17.62 5.21 24.36
CA LEU A 97 -16.33 4.98 23.69
C LEU A 97 -15.36 4.19 24.57
N TYR A 98 -15.42 4.36 25.89
CA TYR A 98 -14.64 3.55 26.83
C TYR A 98 -15.02 2.06 26.76
N GLN A 99 -16.30 1.75 26.54
CA GLN A 99 -16.78 0.38 26.32
C GLN A 99 -16.34 -0.19 24.96
N LEU A 100 -16.12 0.68 23.98
CA LEU A 100 -15.65 0.34 22.63
C LEU A 100 -14.12 0.42 22.48
N GLN A 101 -13.38 0.54 23.59
CA GLN A 101 -11.92 0.55 23.55
C GLN A 101 -11.41 -0.64 22.75
N PRO A 102 -10.38 -0.47 21.91
CA PRO A 102 -9.84 -1.57 21.12
C PRO A 102 -9.35 -2.64 22.08
N ILE A 103 -10.16 -3.69 22.22
CA ILE A 103 -9.76 -4.91 22.90
C ILE A 103 -8.61 -5.42 22.05
N ASN A 104 -7.38 -5.28 22.54
CA ASN A 104 -6.25 -5.92 21.91
C ASN A 104 -6.50 -7.43 21.98
N VAL A 105 -7.02 -7.99 20.88
CA VAL A 105 -7.34 -9.41 20.74
C VAL A 105 -6.07 -10.26 20.61
N PHE A 106 -4.92 -9.62 20.36
CA PHE A 106 -3.61 -10.25 20.27
C PHE A 106 -2.91 -10.22 21.63
N LYS A 107 -3.57 -10.79 22.66
CA LYS A 107 -2.93 -11.05 23.95
C LYS A 107 -2.38 -12.46 23.98
N LEU A 108 -1.08 -12.57 24.20
CA LEU A 108 -0.47 -13.87 24.47
C LEU A 108 -0.95 -14.38 25.82
N PRO A 109 -1.21 -15.69 25.96
CA PRO A 109 -1.42 -16.30 27.27
C PRO A 109 -0.24 -15.97 28.19
N GLY A 110 -0.50 -15.65 29.46
CA GLY A 110 0.55 -15.21 30.40
C GLY A 110 1.71 -16.20 30.58
N THR A 111 1.49 -17.48 30.24
CA THR A 111 2.48 -18.56 30.31
C THR A 111 3.04 -18.98 28.95
N TYR A 112 2.79 -18.21 27.88
CA TYR A 112 3.23 -18.57 26.52
C TYR A 112 4.76 -18.72 26.47
N PHE A 113 5.51 -17.66 26.83
CA PHE A 113 6.97 -17.70 26.76
C PHE A 113 7.62 -18.58 27.84
N THR A 114 6.96 -18.78 28.98
CA THR A 114 7.48 -19.67 30.04
C THR A 114 7.42 -21.13 29.62
N ASN A 115 6.38 -21.53 28.89
CA ASN A 115 6.17 -22.90 28.48
C ASN A 115 6.81 -23.20 27.12
N LEU A 116 6.98 -22.18 26.27
CA LEU A 116 7.54 -22.30 24.92
C LEU A 116 8.90 -23.03 24.90
N SER A 117 9.83 -22.64 25.78
CA SER A 117 11.15 -23.29 25.85
C SER A 117 11.03 -24.79 26.17
N ASN A 118 10.14 -25.16 27.09
CA ASN A 118 9.91 -26.56 27.44
C ASN A 118 9.19 -27.33 26.33
N GLU A 119 8.21 -26.72 25.65
CA GLU A 119 7.51 -27.34 24.52
C GLU A 119 8.43 -27.58 23.32
N ILE A 120 9.32 -26.64 23.02
CA ILE A 120 10.33 -26.78 21.97
C ILE A 120 11.28 -27.94 22.31
N LEU A 121 11.80 -27.97 23.54
CA LEU A 121 12.69 -29.05 23.99
C LEU A 121 12.00 -30.42 23.98
N GLN A 122 10.73 -30.49 24.36
CA GLN A 122 9.95 -31.71 24.28
C GLN A 122 9.78 -32.17 22.82
N LYS A 123 9.41 -31.27 21.90
CA LYS A 123 9.24 -31.59 20.47
C LYS A 123 10.55 -31.99 19.79
N ILE A 124 11.69 -31.45 20.21
CA ILE A 124 13.01 -31.83 19.69
C ILE A 124 13.43 -33.22 20.19
N ASN A 125 13.05 -33.58 21.42
CA ASN A 125 13.47 -34.85 22.03
C ASN A 125 12.55 -36.04 21.68
N VAL A 126 11.38 -35.80 21.07
CA VAL A 126 10.58 -36.88 20.47
C VAL A 126 11.13 -37.15 19.07
N GLN A 127 12.10 -38.06 18.95
CA GLN A 127 12.42 -38.66 17.66
C GLN A 127 11.17 -39.42 17.18
N PRO A 128 10.53 -39.03 16.07
CA PRO A 128 9.57 -39.94 15.47
C PRO A 128 10.36 -41.12 14.90
N ASP A 129 10.00 -42.35 15.28
CA ASP A 129 10.43 -43.62 14.67
C ASP A 129 9.98 -43.69 13.20
N THR A 130 10.43 -42.74 12.39
CA THR A 130 10.13 -42.67 10.97
C THR A 130 11.06 -43.65 10.29
N LYS A 131 10.47 -44.72 9.76
CA LYS A 131 11.17 -45.74 8.98
C LYS A 131 11.84 -45.08 7.78
N VAL A 132 13.15 -44.85 7.89
CA VAL A 132 13.99 -44.35 6.80
C VAL A 132 14.05 -45.44 5.73
N VAL A 133 13.31 -45.27 4.63
CA VAL A 133 13.42 -46.14 3.46
C VAL A 133 14.43 -45.51 2.51
N THR A 134 15.59 -46.15 2.37
CA THR A 134 16.61 -45.69 1.43
C THR A 134 16.25 -46.15 0.03
N PHE A 135 16.26 -45.23 -0.93
CA PHE A 135 16.08 -45.57 -2.33
C PHE A 135 17.42 -46.03 -2.92
N ARG A 136 17.47 -47.25 -3.44
CA ARG A 136 18.62 -47.77 -4.18
C ARG A 136 18.67 -47.07 -5.54
N LYS A 137 19.70 -46.25 -5.78
CA LYS A 137 19.95 -45.58 -7.08
C LYS A 137 20.28 -46.64 -8.13
N TYR A 138 19.32 -46.93 -9.02
CA TYR A 138 19.58 -47.77 -10.18
C TYR A 138 20.26 -46.94 -11.25
N ASN A 139 21.54 -47.23 -11.48
CA ASN A 139 22.36 -46.55 -12.47
C ASN A 139 21.97 -47.01 -13.89
N GLY A 140 20.93 -46.39 -14.46
CA GLY A 140 20.44 -46.64 -15.82
C GLY A 140 21.43 -46.27 -16.94
N PHE A 141 22.56 -45.64 -16.62
CA PHE A 141 23.56 -45.21 -17.61
C PHE A 141 24.26 -46.38 -18.32
N LEU A 142 24.28 -47.57 -17.72
CA LEU A 142 25.01 -48.71 -18.28
C LEU A 142 24.39 -49.20 -19.60
N LYS A 143 23.06 -49.05 -19.74
CA LYS A 143 22.33 -49.34 -20.98
C LYS A 143 22.70 -48.36 -22.10
N TYR A 144 22.92 -47.09 -21.75
CA TYR A 144 23.37 -46.05 -22.68
C TYR A 144 24.84 -46.21 -23.08
N ALA A 145 25.71 -46.63 -22.14
CA ALA A 145 27.11 -46.92 -22.44
C ALA A 145 27.26 -48.06 -23.46
N ILE A 146 26.47 -49.13 -23.31
CA ILE A 146 26.43 -50.24 -24.28
C ILE A 146 25.96 -49.75 -25.65
N ALA A 147 24.90 -48.94 -25.71
CA ALA A 147 24.43 -48.35 -26.96
C ALA A 147 25.49 -47.45 -27.62
N ALA A 148 26.24 -46.65 -26.85
CA ALA A 148 27.31 -45.80 -27.35
C ALA A 148 28.49 -46.61 -27.91
N ILE A 149 28.80 -47.77 -27.33
CA ILE A 149 29.83 -48.68 -27.86
C ILE A 149 29.38 -49.28 -29.20
N PHE A 150 28.12 -49.72 -29.32
CA PHE A 150 27.59 -50.23 -30.59
C PHE A 150 27.49 -49.13 -31.64
N ALA A 151 27.02 -47.94 -31.27
CA ALA A 151 26.98 -46.78 -32.15
C ALA A 151 28.40 -46.35 -32.58
N GLY A 152 29.37 -46.38 -31.68
CA GLY A 152 30.78 -46.10 -31.98
C GLY A 152 31.40 -47.16 -32.89
N ALA A 153 31.14 -48.45 -32.67
CA ALA A 153 31.61 -49.53 -33.53
C ALA A 153 30.99 -49.46 -34.94
N MET A 154 29.69 -49.15 -35.04
CA MET A 154 29.04 -48.87 -36.32
C MET A 154 29.60 -47.61 -36.98
N ALA A 155 29.77 -46.51 -36.24
CA ALA A 155 30.32 -45.27 -36.77
C ALA A 155 31.76 -45.45 -37.30
N LEU A 156 32.62 -46.17 -36.57
CA LEU A 156 33.98 -46.48 -37.02
C LEU A 156 34.00 -47.42 -38.23
N GLY A 157 33.07 -48.37 -38.30
CA GLY A 157 32.89 -49.26 -39.45
C GLY A 157 32.46 -48.51 -40.71
N ILE A 158 31.57 -47.53 -40.58
CA ILE A 158 31.07 -46.70 -41.69
C ILE A 158 32.12 -45.63 -42.07
N PHE A 159 32.83 -45.05 -41.10
CA PHE A 159 33.85 -44.01 -41.32
C PHE A 159 35.03 -44.47 -42.19
N LYS A 160 35.38 -45.77 -42.14
CA LYS A 160 36.42 -46.32 -43.04
C LYS A 160 35.94 -46.53 -44.48
N PHE A 161 34.62 -46.42 -44.73
CA PHE A 161 34.01 -46.62 -46.05
C PHE A 161 33.35 -45.34 -46.62
N THR A 162 33.08 -44.33 -45.80
CA THR A 162 32.53 -43.04 -46.25
C THR A 162 33.18 -41.89 -45.46
N GLN A 163 33.88 -40.99 -46.14
CA GLN A 163 34.29 -39.69 -45.58
C GLN A 163 33.06 -38.91 -45.08
N PRO A 164 33.17 -38.13 -43.98
CA PRO A 164 31.99 -37.61 -43.29
C PRO A 164 31.51 -36.29 -43.90
N SER A 165 30.21 -36.19 -44.19
CA SER A 165 29.51 -34.90 -44.17
C SER A 165 29.02 -34.66 -42.75
N ALA A 166 29.51 -33.59 -42.13
CA ALA A 166 29.17 -33.18 -40.77
C ALA A 166 27.67 -32.93 -40.62
N VAL A 167 27.05 -33.64 -39.66
CA VAL A 167 25.67 -33.38 -39.21
C VAL A 167 25.70 -32.16 -38.29
N GLY A 168 24.88 -31.18 -38.63
CA GLY A 168 24.89 -29.81 -38.13
C GLY A 168 24.68 -29.66 -36.62
N ASN A 169 25.41 -28.69 -36.08
CA ASN A 169 25.33 -28.21 -34.71
C ASN A 169 23.95 -27.60 -34.48
N THR A 170 23.18 -28.12 -33.51
CA THR A 170 22.01 -27.41 -32.99
C THR A 170 22.51 -26.19 -32.22
N SER A 171 22.51 -25.02 -32.86
CA SER A 171 22.88 -23.75 -32.23
C SER A 171 21.83 -23.40 -31.18
N LEU A 172 22.24 -23.45 -29.92
CA LEU A 172 21.47 -22.91 -28.81
C LEU A 172 21.31 -21.39 -28.99
N PRO A 173 20.16 -20.80 -28.64
CA PRO A 173 19.95 -19.36 -28.70
C PRO A 173 20.97 -18.59 -27.86
N GLN A 174 21.44 -17.46 -28.39
CA GLN A 174 22.51 -16.64 -27.81
C GLN A 174 22.29 -16.27 -26.33
N TYR A 175 21.05 -15.95 -25.93
CA TYR A 175 20.71 -15.61 -24.55
C TYR A 175 20.94 -16.76 -23.56
N VAL A 176 20.86 -18.02 -23.99
CA VAL A 176 21.11 -19.20 -23.14
C VAL A 176 22.61 -19.38 -22.91
N LEU A 177 23.42 -19.10 -23.93
CA LEU A 177 24.88 -19.17 -23.83
C LEU A 177 25.44 -18.06 -22.96
N ASP A 178 24.81 -16.89 -22.98
CA ASP A 178 25.25 -15.75 -22.18
C ASP A 178 24.79 -15.89 -20.72
N ALA A 179 23.59 -16.41 -20.45
CA ALA A 179 23.14 -16.73 -19.10
C ALA A 179 24.04 -17.76 -18.36
N GLN A 180 24.68 -18.69 -19.09
CA GLN A 180 25.61 -19.66 -18.49
C GLN A 180 26.96 -19.05 -18.06
N LYS A 181 27.30 -17.85 -18.54
CA LYS A 181 28.55 -17.15 -18.19
C LYS A 181 28.43 -16.30 -16.93
N ILE A 182 27.20 -16.00 -16.49
CA ILE A 182 26.93 -15.19 -15.31
C ILE A 182 27.20 -16.05 -14.07
N LYS A 183 28.34 -15.81 -13.43
CA LYS A 183 28.76 -16.52 -12.21
C LYS A 183 28.18 -15.89 -10.95
N ASN A 184 28.07 -14.57 -10.91
CA ASN A 184 27.56 -13.77 -9.80
C ASN A 184 26.56 -12.76 -10.36
N ILE A 185 25.28 -12.94 -10.04
CA ILE A 185 24.21 -12.07 -10.52
C ILE A 185 24.37 -10.67 -9.90
N ASP A 186 24.78 -10.60 -8.63
CA ASP A 186 24.93 -9.34 -7.89
C ASP A 186 25.96 -8.39 -8.53
N GLU A 187 27.04 -8.94 -9.09
CA GLU A 187 28.11 -8.14 -9.72
C GLU A 187 27.71 -7.63 -11.11
N GLU A 188 26.83 -8.34 -11.82
CA GLU A 188 26.25 -7.85 -13.07
C GLU A 188 25.14 -6.85 -12.83
N LEU A 189 24.30 -7.06 -11.81
CA LEU A 189 23.28 -6.10 -11.40
C LEU A 189 23.89 -4.76 -10.96
N ALA A 190 25.03 -4.80 -10.26
CA ALA A 190 25.76 -3.59 -9.86
C ALA A 190 26.37 -2.80 -11.03
N LYS A 191 26.47 -3.40 -12.24
CA LYS A 191 26.95 -2.73 -13.46
C LYS A 191 25.83 -2.08 -14.25
N ILE A 192 24.57 -2.36 -13.91
CA ILE A 192 23.43 -1.72 -14.55
C ILE A 192 23.42 -0.26 -14.07
N SER A 193 23.46 0.67 -15.01
CA SER A 193 23.48 2.09 -14.69
C SER A 193 22.08 2.57 -14.29
N GLU A 194 22.01 3.63 -13.48
CA GLU A 194 20.74 4.23 -13.07
C GLU A 194 19.91 4.70 -14.28
N THR A 195 20.56 5.17 -15.34
CA THR A 195 19.91 5.60 -16.58
C THR A 195 19.29 4.44 -17.36
N ASP A 196 19.93 3.26 -17.34
CA ASP A 196 19.36 2.05 -17.95
C ASP A 196 18.13 1.54 -17.18
N ILE A 197 18.15 1.67 -15.84
CA ILE A 197 17.01 1.32 -14.98
C ILE A 197 15.84 2.28 -15.26
N ILE A 198 16.09 3.58 -15.31
CA ILE A 198 15.08 4.62 -15.63
C ILE A 198 14.43 4.34 -16.99
N LYS A 199 15.25 4.07 -18.01
CA LYS A 199 14.77 3.77 -19.36
C LYS A 199 13.88 2.52 -19.40
N TYR A 200 14.27 1.47 -18.68
CA TYR A 200 13.49 0.24 -18.60
C TYR A 200 12.13 0.46 -17.91
N LEU A 201 12.09 1.21 -16.81
CA LEU A 201 10.85 1.51 -16.10
C LEU A 201 9.90 2.36 -16.96
N GLN A 202 10.46 3.33 -17.70
CA GLN A 202 9.69 4.19 -18.61
C GLN A 202 9.11 3.42 -19.80
N ASP A 203 9.90 2.52 -20.42
CA ASP A 203 9.44 1.69 -21.54
C ASP A 203 8.31 0.70 -21.13
N ASN A 204 8.25 0.34 -19.84
CA ASN A 204 7.20 -0.52 -19.28
C ASN A 204 6.01 0.25 -18.69
N GLY A 205 5.99 1.59 -18.80
CA GLY A 205 4.87 2.44 -18.38
C GLY A 205 4.69 2.57 -16.87
N GLU A 206 5.76 2.37 -16.10
CA GLU A 206 5.77 2.50 -14.64
C GLU A 206 6.12 3.95 -14.23
N ASP A 207 5.59 4.41 -13.10
CA ASP A 207 5.83 5.76 -12.59
C ASP A 207 7.26 5.90 -12.05
N VAL A 208 8.14 6.41 -12.91
CA VAL A 208 9.57 6.57 -12.67
C VAL A 208 9.85 7.53 -11.51
N ASP A 209 8.97 8.50 -11.28
CA ASP A 209 9.16 9.56 -10.28
C ASP A 209 9.11 8.97 -8.85
N ALA A 210 8.17 8.05 -8.59
CA ALA A 210 8.06 7.37 -7.31
C ALA A 210 9.25 6.43 -7.04
N ALA A 211 9.74 5.74 -8.07
CA ALA A 211 10.89 4.85 -7.96
C ALA A 211 12.19 5.64 -7.70
N LEU A 212 12.38 6.77 -8.39
CA LEU A 212 13.53 7.66 -8.18
C LEU A 212 13.58 8.20 -6.77
N VAL A 213 12.45 8.62 -6.20
CA VAL A 213 12.38 9.06 -4.80
C VAL A 213 12.85 7.94 -3.86
N SER A 214 12.43 6.69 -4.07
CA SER A 214 12.85 5.58 -3.21
C SER A 214 14.35 5.23 -3.28
N ILE A 215 14.99 5.49 -4.43
CA ILE A 215 16.41 5.19 -4.69
C ILE A 215 17.31 6.32 -4.18
N THR A 216 16.82 7.57 -4.23
CA THR A 216 17.57 8.79 -3.92
C THR A 216 17.46 9.28 -2.47
N ILE A 217 16.66 8.61 -1.63
CA ILE A 217 16.65 8.87 -0.18
C ILE A 217 17.99 8.40 0.41
N ASP A 218 18.98 9.27 0.35
CA ASP A 218 20.17 9.19 1.19
C ASP A 218 19.76 9.67 2.59
N GLU A 219 19.64 8.72 3.52
CA GLU A 219 19.29 8.98 4.93
C GLU A 219 20.22 10.03 5.59
N LYS A 220 21.37 10.31 4.98
CA LYS A 220 22.35 11.27 5.47
C LYS A 220 22.02 12.74 5.18
N ASN A 221 21.11 13.04 4.25
CA ASN A 221 20.82 14.41 3.80
C ASN A 221 19.40 14.89 4.13
N LEU A 222 18.70 14.24 5.07
CA LEU A 222 17.41 14.75 5.53
C LEU A 222 17.56 16.06 6.32
N PRO A 223 16.63 17.03 6.15
CA PRO A 223 16.48 18.16 7.07
C PRO A 223 16.41 17.68 8.53
N ALA A 224 16.90 18.50 9.46
CA ALA A 224 16.82 18.16 10.88
C ALA A 224 15.36 18.14 11.36
N GLU A 225 15.03 17.34 12.38
CA GLU A 225 13.66 17.23 12.92
C GLU A 225 13.07 18.60 13.31
N GLU A 226 13.92 19.50 13.81
CA GLU A 226 13.58 20.86 14.20
C GLU A 226 13.22 21.77 13.01
N ASP A 227 13.79 21.51 11.83
CA ASP A 227 13.51 22.30 10.63
C ASP A 227 12.09 22.03 10.10
N TYR A 228 11.57 20.79 10.23
CA TYR A 228 10.19 20.48 9.86
C TYR A 228 9.14 21.19 10.73
N LEU A 229 9.52 21.58 11.95
CA LEU A 229 8.62 22.23 12.90
C LEU A 229 8.71 23.76 12.82
N THR A 230 9.83 24.30 12.33
CA THR A 230 10.13 25.74 12.37
C THR A 230 10.16 26.40 10.99
N ASP A 231 10.45 25.64 9.94
CA ASP A 231 10.43 26.09 8.55
C ASP A 231 9.39 25.30 7.74
N GLU A 232 8.27 25.97 7.43
CA GLU A 232 7.18 25.42 6.62
C GLU A 232 7.65 24.99 5.22
N LYS A 233 8.78 25.53 4.74
CA LYS A 233 9.34 25.21 3.42
C LYS A 233 10.48 24.20 3.47
N ALA A 234 10.85 23.67 4.64
CA ALA A 234 11.95 22.71 4.76
C ALA A 234 11.73 21.48 3.88
N LEU A 235 10.50 20.96 3.85
CA LEU A 235 10.13 19.80 3.03
C LEU A 235 10.12 20.16 1.54
N ASP A 236 9.50 21.28 1.16
CA ASP A 236 9.41 21.72 -0.24
C ASP A 236 10.81 21.98 -0.82
N ASN A 237 11.68 22.69 -0.09
CA ASN A 237 13.06 22.94 -0.51
C ASN A 237 13.85 21.64 -0.65
N TYR A 238 13.66 20.66 0.25
CA TYR A 238 14.32 19.37 0.15
C TYR A 238 13.88 18.61 -1.11
N LEU A 239 12.57 18.58 -1.38
CA LEU A 239 12.03 17.92 -2.57
C LEU A 239 12.51 18.61 -3.85
N ASP A 240 12.48 19.95 -3.91
CA ASP A 240 12.97 20.72 -5.06
C ASP A 240 14.46 20.45 -5.34
N ASN A 241 15.29 20.39 -4.30
CA ASN A 241 16.71 20.06 -4.44
C ASN A 241 16.96 18.63 -4.97
N LEU A 242 16.07 17.67 -4.69
CA LEU A 242 16.18 16.33 -5.27
C LEU A 242 15.86 16.34 -6.78
N TYR A 243 14.84 17.09 -7.19
CA TYR A 243 14.48 17.21 -8.60
C TYR A 243 15.54 17.99 -9.42
N ASP A 244 16.10 19.06 -8.86
CA ASP A 244 17.09 19.90 -9.56
C ASP A 244 18.45 19.21 -9.74
N ASN A 245 18.93 18.45 -8.73
CA ASN A 245 20.20 17.73 -8.85
C ASN A 245 20.17 16.62 -9.93
N ASN A 246 19.01 16.04 -10.18
CA ASN A 246 18.84 15.00 -11.20
C ASN A 246 18.70 15.55 -12.63
N SER A 247 18.44 16.86 -12.79
CA SER A 247 18.35 17.51 -14.11
C SER A 247 19.73 17.97 -14.65
N THR A 248 20.74 18.04 -13.78
CA THR A 248 22.07 18.60 -14.10
C THR A 248 23.15 17.55 -14.40
N THR A 249 22.84 16.26 -14.33
CA THR A 249 23.74 15.17 -14.70
C THR A 249 23.42 14.63 -16.10
N ASN A 250 23.76 15.44 -17.13
CA ASN A 250 23.89 14.99 -18.53
C ASN A 250 25.37 14.82 -18.89
#